data_AF-A0A954WSQ4-F1
#
_entry.id   AF-A0A954WSQ4-F1
#
_cell.length_a   1.000
_cell.length_b   1.000
_cell.length_c   1.000
_cell.angle_alpha   90.00
_cell.angle_beta   90.00
_cell.angle_gamma   90.00
#
_symmetry.space_group_name_H-M   'P 1'
#
loop_
_entity.id
_entity.type
_entity.pdbx_description
1 polymer ?
#
loop_
_entity_poly.entity_id
_entity_poly.type
_entity_poly.pdbx_seq_one_letter_code
_entity_poly.pdbx_strand_id
1 'polypeptide(L)'
;DTFHANIEEKSPAEAIRTAAPHMIHVHISENDRSTPGTGGINWDGNFDALKEVNYDGWLVVEAFGLALPELAAATKIWRRMFQSEEQLASDALAFMKAEVAKRWA
;
A
#
# COMPACT_ATOMS: atom_id res chain seq x y z
N ASP A 1 -4.01 -5.15 -2.72
CA ASP A 1 -3.62 -3.77 -3.04
C ASP A 1 -4.49 -2.84 -2.21
N THR A 2 -3.87 -2.06 -1.33
CA THR A 2 -4.59 -1.15 -0.44
C THR A 2 -5.28 0.00 -1.16
N PHE A 3 -4.78 0.48 -2.30
CA PHE A 3 -5.48 1.51 -3.10
C PHE A 3 -6.83 0.99 -3.61
N HIS A 4 -6.84 -0.20 -4.20
CA HIS A 4 -8.07 -0.79 -4.75
C HIS A 4 -9.04 -1.19 -3.64
N ALA A 5 -8.54 -1.82 -2.58
CA ALA A 5 -9.37 -2.20 -1.44
C ALA A 5 -10.04 -0.98 -0.79
N ASN A 6 -9.35 0.17 -0.72
CA ASN A 6 -9.91 1.40 -0.17
C ASN A 6 -11.06 1.99 -1.01
N ILE A 7 -11.18 1.64 -2.29
CA ILE A 7 -12.27 2.09 -3.16
C ILE A 7 -13.44 1.11 -3.08
N GLU A 8 -13.16 -0.18 -3.24
CA GLU A 8 -14.20 -1.18 -3.51
C GLU A 8 -14.70 -1.88 -2.24
N GLU A 9 -13.84 -2.04 -1.22
CA GLU A 9 -14.20 -2.79 -0.03
C GLU A 9 -14.89 -1.90 1.00
N LYS A 10 -15.99 -2.40 1.56
CA LYS A 10 -16.66 -1.74 2.70
C LYS A 10 -15.78 -1.72 3.95
N SER A 11 -14.88 -2.70 4.06
CA SER A 11 -13.87 -2.80 5.11
C SER A 11 -12.65 -3.54 4.56
N PRO A 12 -11.55 -2.82 4.22
CA PRO A 12 -10.31 -3.45 3.78
C PRO A 12 -9.77 -4.50 4.76
N ALA A 13 -9.96 -4.28 6.07
CA ALA A 13 -9.55 -5.23 7.10
C ALA A 13 -10.34 -6.56 7.04
N GLU A 14 -11.66 -6.50 6.81
CA GLU A 14 -12.46 -7.72 6.60
C GLU A 14 -12.11 -8.42 5.29
N ALA A 15 -11.79 -7.67 4.24
CA ALA A 15 -11.35 -8.24 2.97
C ALA A 15 -10.03 -9.03 3.15
N ILE A 16 -9.08 -8.49 3.93
CA ILE A 16 -7.84 -9.18 4.31
C ILE A 16 -8.14 -10.47 5.06
N ARG A 17 -8.98 -10.42 6.11
CA ARG A 17 -9.39 -11.60 6.88
C ARG A 17 -10.02 -12.68 6.01
N THR A 18 -10.88 -12.28 5.08
CA THR A 18 -11.58 -13.19 4.17
C THR A 18 -10.63 -13.81 3.14
N ALA A 19 -9.70 -13.02 2.59
CA ALA A 19 -8.79 -13.47 1.55
C ALA A 19 -7.58 -14.26 2.07
N ALA A 20 -7.30 -14.21 3.38
CA ALA A 20 -6.07 -14.75 3.98
C ALA A 20 -5.66 -16.17 3.53
N PRO A 21 -6.55 -17.17 3.41
CA PRO A 21 -6.16 -18.51 2.96
C PRO A 21 -5.63 -18.57 1.51
N HIS A 22 -5.88 -17.53 0.73
CA HIS A 22 -5.55 -17.43 -0.70
C HIS A 22 -4.61 -16.24 -0.99
N MET A 23 -4.27 -15.45 0.02
CA MET A 23 -3.49 -14.23 -0.14
C MET A 23 -2.00 -14.57 -0.24
N ILE A 24 -1.41 -14.34 -1.42
CA ILE A 24 -0.01 -14.63 -1.70
C ILE A 24 0.84 -13.34 -1.65
N HIS A 25 0.26 -12.22 -2.05
CA HIS A 25 1.00 -10.97 -2.31
C HIS A 25 0.15 -9.76 -1.92
N VAL A 26 0.79 -8.73 -1.37
CA VAL A 26 0.13 -7.47 -0.99
C VAL A 26 0.88 -6.28 -1.56
N HIS A 27 0.17 -5.46 -2.35
CA HIS A 27 0.63 -4.12 -2.67
C HIS A 27 0.26 -3.14 -1.55
N ILE A 28 1.27 -2.39 -1.11
CA ILE A 28 1.20 -1.23 -0.23
C ILE A 28 1.18 0.01 -1.13
N SER A 29 -0.03 0.49 -1.43
CA SER A 29 -0.28 1.62 -2.33
C SER A 29 -1.18 2.64 -1.63
N GLU A 30 -0.77 3.90 -1.60
CA GLU A 30 -1.55 4.99 -1.01
C GLU A 30 -2.81 5.31 -1.84
N ASN A 31 -3.79 6.00 -1.24
CA ASN A 31 -5.10 6.28 -1.83
C ASN A 31 -5.03 7.10 -3.13
N ASP A 32 -3.95 7.86 -3.34
CA ASP A 32 -3.70 8.61 -4.57
C ASP A 32 -2.46 8.13 -5.33
N ARG A 33 -2.00 6.90 -5.02
CA ARG A 33 -0.82 6.25 -5.61
C ARG A 33 0.51 6.97 -5.35
N SER A 34 0.55 7.86 -4.35
CA SER A 34 1.76 8.53 -3.85
C SER A 34 2.52 7.66 -2.85
N THR A 35 3.43 8.25 -2.09
CA THR A 35 4.20 7.58 -1.04
C THR A 35 3.27 7.02 0.05
N PRO A 36 3.32 5.71 0.36
CA PRO A 36 2.57 5.13 1.47
C PRO A 36 2.80 5.87 2.80
N GLY A 37 1.70 6.12 3.52
CA GLY A 37 1.73 6.79 4.82
C GLY A 37 1.49 8.30 4.76
N THR A 38 1.33 8.88 3.57
CA THR A 38 1.10 10.32 3.39
C THR A 38 -0.32 10.68 2.96
N GLY A 39 -1.21 9.70 2.87
CA GLY A 39 -2.58 9.88 2.38
C GLY A 39 -3.67 9.38 3.34
N GLY A 40 -4.75 8.89 2.74
CA GLY A 40 -6.00 8.56 3.41
C GLY A 40 -6.25 7.07 3.64
N ILE A 41 -5.35 6.17 3.25
CA ILE A 41 -5.48 4.75 3.58
C ILE A 41 -5.45 4.57 5.10
N ASN A 42 -6.40 3.78 5.64
CA ASN A 42 -6.35 3.34 7.03
C ASN A 42 -5.25 2.29 7.22
N TRP A 43 -4.01 2.74 7.35
CA TRP A 43 -2.85 1.86 7.47
C TRP A 43 -2.88 1.00 8.72
N ASP A 44 -3.28 1.56 9.86
CA ASP A 44 -3.35 0.80 11.10
C ASP A 44 -4.28 -0.42 10.95
N GLY A 45 -5.50 -0.21 10.43
CA GLY A 45 -6.44 -1.30 10.21
C GLY A 45 -5.97 -2.34 9.18
N ASN A 46 -5.24 -1.93 8.14
CA ASN A 46 -4.67 -2.87 7.16
C ASN A 46 -3.55 -3.72 7.79
N PHE A 47 -2.59 -3.09 8.48
CA PHE A 47 -1.48 -3.81 9.11
C PHE A 47 -1.93 -4.64 10.32
N ASP A 48 -2.91 -4.19 11.10
CA ASP A 48 -3.55 -4.98 12.17
C ASP A 48 -4.16 -6.26 11.58
N ALA A 49 -4.97 -6.14 10.52
CA ALA A 49 -5.59 -7.30 9.88
C ALA A 49 -4.55 -8.26 9.28
N LEU A 50 -3.49 -7.75 8.65
CA LEU A 50 -2.38 -8.57 8.14
C LEU A 50 -1.68 -9.34 9.26
N LYS A 51 -1.50 -8.72 10.43
CA LYS A 51 -0.93 -9.37 11.61
C LYS A 51 -1.88 -10.44 12.17
N GLU A 52 -3.16 -10.13 12.32
CA GLU A 52 -4.19 -11.04 12.83
C GLU A 52 -4.26 -12.34 12.05
N VAL A 53 -4.13 -12.27 10.72
CA VAL A 53 -4.16 -13.44 9.84
C VAL A 53 -2.81 -14.14 9.70
N ASN A 54 -1.79 -13.69 10.45
CA ASN A 54 -0.42 -14.18 10.38
C ASN A 54 0.15 -14.16 8.96
N TYR A 55 -0.10 -13.10 8.20
CA TYR A 55 0.51 -12.93 6.89
C TYR A 55 2.04 -12.78 7.04
N ASP A 56 2.79 -13.64 6.34
CA ASP A 56 4.27 -13.69 6.32
C ASP A 56 4.83 -13.62 4.89
N GLY A 57 4.01 -13.11 3.96
CA GLY A 57 4.38 -12.94 2.55
C GLY A 57 4.96 -11.57 2.23
N TRP A 58 5.10 -11.29 0.93
CA TRP A 58 5.67 -10.04 0.44
C TRP A 58 4.71 -8.85 0.56
N LEU A 59 5.19 -7.79 1.21
CA LEU A 59 4.63 -6.45 1.12
C LEU A 59 5.46 -5.66 0.10
N VAL A 60 4.82 -5.17 -0.96
CA VAL A 60 5.52 -4.43 -2.03
C VAL A 60 4.89 -3.07 -2.25
N VAL A 61 5.72 -2.03 -2.29
CA VAL A 61 5.28 -0.68 -2.62
C VAL A 61 4.86 -0.62 -4.08
N GLU A 62 3.66 -0.14 -4.33
CA GLU A 62 3.21 0.23 -5.67
C GLU A 62 2.85 1.71 -5.66
N ALA A 63 3.51 2.49 -6.51
CA ALA A 63 3.28 3.92 -6.66
C ALA A 63 3.56 4.34 -8.09
N PHE A 64 2.92 5.43 -8.54
CA PHE A 64 3.01 5.87 -9.93
C PHE A 64 3.42 7.33 -10.05
N GLY A 65 4.44 7.56 -10.89
CA GLY A 65 4.91 8.89 -11.28
C GLY A 65 4.69 9.16 -12.77
N LEU A 66 5.24 10.28 -13.23
CA LEU A 66 5.11 10.72 -14.63
C LEU A 66 6.24 10.20 -15.54
N ALA A 67 7.16 9.39 -15.00
CA ALA A 67 8.36 8.93 -15.73
C ALA A 67 8.04 7.99 -16.90
N LEU A 68 6.91 7.27 -16.85
CA LEU A 68 6.47 6.32 -17.86
C LEU A 68 5.12 6.78 -18.44
N PRO A 69 5.09 7.47 -19.60
CA PRO A 69 3.87 8.11 -20.12
C PRO A 69 2.70 7.15 -20.36
N GLU A 70 2.97 5.96 -20.89
CA GLU A 70 1.93 4.95 -21.13
C GLU A 70 1.32 4.44 -19.82
N LEU A 71 2.17 4.20 -18.82
CA LEU A 71 1.73 3.74 -17.50
C LEU A 71 0.96 4.85 -16.76
N ALA A 72 1.42 6.09 -16.83
CA ALA A 72 0.72 7.24 -16.28
C ALA A 72 -0.66 7.42 -16.92
N ALA A 73 -0.78 7.25 -18.24
CA ALA A 73 -2.05 7.34 -18.96
C ALA A 73 -3.01 6.19 -18.60
N ALA A 74 -2.48 4.97 -18.44
CA ALA A 74 -3.25 3.80 -18.00
C ALA A 74 -3.75 3.96 -16.55
N THR A 75 -2.92 4.48 -15.66
CA THR A 75 -3.21 4.63 -14.22
C THR A 75 -3.81 5.99 -13.84
N LYS A 76 -4.10 6.85 -14.83
CA LYS A 76 -4.72 8.17 -14.68
C LYS A 76 -3.94 9.10 -13.75
N ILE A 77 -2.62 9.09 -13.88
CA ILE A 77 -1.71 9.94 -13.11
C ILE A 77 -1.47 11.25 -13.85
N TRP A 78 -2.04 12.33 -13.32
CA TRP A 78 -1.96 13.67 -13.90
C TRP A 78 -1.14 14.66 -13.06
N ARG A 79 -0.81 14.29 -11.82
CA ARG A 79 -0.08 15.12 -10.86
C ARG A 79 1.27 14.49 -10.57
N ARG A 80 2.26 15.32 -10.26
CA ARG A 80 3.50 14.85 -9.63
C ARG A 80 3.19 14.56 -8.15
N MET A 81 3.33 13.30 -7.74
CA MET A 81 2.94 12.83 -6.41
C MET A 81 4.10 12.69 -5.41
N PHE A 82 5.34 12.71 -5.91
CA PHE A 82 6.57 12.58 -5.12
C PHE A 82 7.71 13.35 -5.79
N GLN A 83 8.78 13.62 -5.04
CA GLN A 83 9.92 14.43 -5.50
C GLN A 83 10.85 13.65 -6.43
N SER A 84 11.23 12.43 -6.01
CA SER A 84 12.06 11.48 -6.75
C SER A 84 11.69 10.04 -6.38
N GLU A 85 12.07 9.09 -7.23
CA GLU A 85 11.86 7.66 -7.01
C GLU A 85 12.63 7.14 -5.78
N GLU A 86 13.85 7.65 -5.57
CA GLU A 86 14.67 7.30 -4.40
C GLU A 86 14.04 7.78 -3.09
N GLN A 87 13.51 9.01 -3.08
CA GLN A 87 12.80 9.55 -1.90
C GLN A 87 11.56 8.71 -1.61
N LEU A 88 10.77 8.39 -2.64
CA LEU A 88 9.59 7.55 -2.51
C LEU A 88 9.94 6.17 -1.93
N ALA A 89 10.96 5.51 -2.47
CA ALA A 89 11.35 4.18 -2.03
C ALA A 89 11.86 4.19 -0.59
N SER A 90 12.67 5.19 -0.21
CA SER A 90 13.25 5.32 1.12
C SER A 90 12.18 5.60 2.18
N ASP A 91 11.28 6.55 1.92
CA ASP A 91 10.20 6.90 2.83
C ASP A 91 9.20 5.75 3.01
N ALA A 92 8.80 5.12 1.90
CA ALA A 92 7.87 4.00 1.94
C ALA A 92 8.44 2.81 2.73
N LEU A 93 9.73 2.50 2.55
CA LEU A 93 10.40 1.45 3.32
C LEU A 93 10.47 1.81 4.81
N ALA A 94 10.79 3.06 5.15
CA ALA A 94 10.83 3.51 6.54
C ALA A 94 9.45 3.41 7.20
N PHE A 95 8.41 3.85 6.49
CA PHE A 95 7.02 3.73 6.90
C PHE A 95 6.63 2.26 7.15
N MET A 96 6.87 1.38 6.18
CA MET A 96 6.56 -0.05 6.31
C MET A 96 7.28 -0.71 7.48
N LYS A 97 8.56 -0.39 7.69
CA LYS A 97 9.31 -0.90 8.85
C LYS A 97 8.73 -0.43 10.18
N ALA A 98 8.27 0.82 10.25
CA ALA A 98 7.61 1.34 11.44
C ALA A 98 6.28 0.61 11.71
N GLU A 99 5.46 0.38 10.68
CA GLU A 99 4.19 -0.35 10.84
C GLU A 99 4.39 -1.82 11.25
N VAL A 100 5.42 -2.47 10.70
CA VAL A 100 5.80 -3.84 11.09
C VAL A 100 6.30 -3.86 12.54
N ALA A 101 7.17 -2.94 12.92
CA ALA A 101 7.73 -2.87 14.28
C ALA A 101 6.66 -2.68 15.37
N LYS A 102 5.54 -2.03 15.06
CA LYS A 102 4.40 -1.88 16.00
C LYS A 102 3.70 -3.20 16.35
N ARG A 103 3.76 -4.21 15.47
CA ARG A 103 2.85 -5.39 15.51
C ARG A 103 3.55 -6.75 15.48
N TRP A 104 4.74 -6.84 14.90
CA TRP A 104 5.53 -8.06 14.78
C TRP A 104 6.71 -8.14 15.76
N ALA A 105 6.73 -7.29 16.79
CA ALA A 105 7.70 -7.37 17.88
C ALA A 105 7.44 -8.55 18.82
#